data_AF-A0A3S3GMP5-F1
#
_entry.id   AF-A0A3S3GMP5-F1
#
_cell.length_a   1.000
_cell.length_b   1.000
_cell.length_c   1.000
_cell.angle_alpha   90.00
_cell.angle_beta   90.00
_cell.angle_gamma   90.00
#
_symmetry.space_group_name_H-M   'P 1'
#
loop_
_entity.id
_entity.type
_entity.pdbx_description
1 polymer ?
#
loop_
_entity_poly.entity_id
_entity_poly.type
_entity_poly.pdbx_seq_one_letter_code
_entity_poly.pdbx_strand_id
1 'polypeptide(L)'
;MADLTIVEWKLLRVTVDELGPFRQGRQSFDIVGPDSDDPASETTDAANMYLILAANGFGKTTILEAIFGIYGLLNSDVRGKFADGSFKGSAQLDIRTSWILDGKPETLIISLWSGSEEPLDPLSAIDLEKFGKTDIWAKLGLSADGTSVERLAGTNELGIVLHQAVRQALNTPPTDLFGLSQNLPSVLYFPADRRVVAPNRHEAVTRPDNWGYQPAVYLSSDGPEWGTSIDNVLIWLEWLAARETETSDRRVDDLLGFLNRLIFQDSPDKRIERPHREELRSYVKTRYGLHPLSALSHGERAMLHILARTLTHMTSNTIVLIDEIEIHLHTRWMSRMFEALKDLLRSYPAVTMIFTTHNLDLIDLYRFETKEEGLIKGGYLIETDIL
;
A
#
# COMPACT_ATOMS: atom_id res chain seq x y z
N MET A 1 9.73 -27.74 -2.15
CA MET A 1 9.63 -26.26 -2.11
C MET A 1 8.39 -26.00 -1.28
N ALA A 2 8.52 -25.26 -0.19
CA ALA A 2 7.42 -25.14 0.77
C ALA A 2 6.27 -24.32 0.14
N ASP A 3 5.05 -24.81 0.27
CA ASP A 3 3.85 -24.12 -0.23
C ASP A 3 3.41 -23.12 0.83
N LEU A 4 3.59 -21.82 0.55
CA LEU A 4 3.28 -20.73 1.47
C LEU A 4 2.10 -19.92 0.97
N THR A 5 1.05 -19.83 1.78
CA THR A 5 -0.09 -18.92 1.57
C THR A 5 -0.22 -17.99 2.76
N ILE A 6 -0.23 -16.67 2.53
CA ILE A 6 -0.48 -15.69 3.60
C ILE A 6 -1.98 -15.36 3.65
N VAL A 7 -2.58 -15.54 4.82
CA VAL A 7 -4.01 -15.30 5.06
C VAL A 7 -4.24 -13.91 5.66
N GLU A 8 -3.33 -13.48 6.54
CA GLU A 8 -3.41 -12.20 7.22
C GLU A 8 -2.03 -11.57 7.29
N TRP A 9 -1.95 -10.25 7.09
CA TRP A 9 -0.72 -9.49 7.17
C TRP A 9 -0.96 -8.12 7.80
N LYS A 10 -0.57 -7.95 9.06
CA LYS A 10 -0.87 -6.77 9.87
C LYS A 10 0.41 -6.12 10.38
N LEU A 11 0.71 -4.92 9.90
CA LEU A 11 1.84 -4.14 10.41
C LEU A 11 1.53 -3.69 11.84
N LEU A 12 2.40 -4.04 12.78
CA LEU A 12 2.25 -3.75 14.21
C LEU A 12 3.14 -2.60 14.66
N ARG A 13 4.36 -2.54 14.15
CA ARG A 13 5.37 -1.57 14.58
C ARG A 13 6.32 -1.23 13.47
N VAL A 14 6.72 0.04 13.43
CA VAL A 14 7.83 0.54 12.63
C VAL A 14 8.88 1.07 13.58
N THR A 15 10.08 0.50 13.52
CA THR A 15 11.23 0.95 14.31
C THR A 15 12.27 1.54 13.37
N VAL A 16 12.78 2.73 13.69
CA VAL A 16 13.78 3.44 12.90
C VAL A 16 14.93 3.90 13.80
N ASP A 17 16.15 3.89 13.28
CA ASP A 17 17.33 4.39 13.96
C ASP A 17 18.27 5.09 12.98
N GLU A 18 18.75 6.26 13.36
CA GLU A 18 19.56 7.16 12.53
C GLU A 18 18.94 7.55 11.16
N LEU A 19 17.61 7.47 10.99
CA LEU A 19 16.92 7.79 9.74
C LEU A 19 16.31 9.20 9.73
N GLY A 20 16.66 10.01 8.73
CA GLY A 20 16.05 11.32 8.53
C GLY A 20 16.20 12.24 9.76
N PRO A 21 15.10 12.70 10.40
CA PRO A 21 15.15 13.46 11.65
C PRO A 21 15.38 12.60 12.90
N PHE A 22 15.23 11.27 12.82
CA PHE A 22 15.40 10.34 13.94
C PHE A 22 16.88 10.03 14.18
N ARG A 23 17.65 11.05 14.59
CA ARG A 23 19.12 10.94 14.80
C ARG A 23 19.50 10.59 16.23
N GLN A 24 18.58 10.76 17.18
CA GLN A 24 18.85 10.56 18.61
C GLN A 24 18.33 9.19 19.07
N GLY A 25 18.99 8.15 18.61
CA GLY A 25 18.66 6.76 18.95
C GLY A 25 17.35 6.24 18.35
N ARG A 26 17.04 5.02 18.73
CA ARG A 26 15.92 4.23 18.22
C ARG A 26 14.56 4.84 18.55
N GLN A 27 13.71 5.01 17.54
CA GLN A 27 12.32 5.44 17.66
C GLN A 27 11.40 4.32 17.14
N SER A 28 10.30 4.04 17.85
CA SER A 28 9.33 3.01 17.49
C SER A 28 7.92 3.60 17.43
N PHE A 29 7.17 3.23 16.40
CA PHE A 29 5.80 3.67 16.15
C PHE A 29 4.89 2.45 16.09
N ASP A 30 4.01 2.30 17.08
CA ASP A 30 3.05 1.20 17.14
C ASP A 30 1.83 1.53 16.25
N ILE A 31 1.57 0.68 15.25
CA ILE A 31 0.49 0.82 14.27
C ILE A 31 -0.74 0.06 14.77
N VAL A 32 -1.24 0.46 15.93
CA VAL A 32 -2.39 -0.15 16.60
C VAL A 32 -3.53 0.86 16.75
N GLY A 33 -4.74 0.39 16.99
CA GLY A 33 -5.84 1.27 17.38
C GLY A 33 -5.62 1.89 18.77
N PRO A 34 -6.50 2.82 19.21
CA PRO A 34 -6.40 3.45 20.51
C PRO A 34 -6.65 2.46 21.65
N ASP A 35 -5.83 2.54 22.70
CA ASP A 35 -6.16 1.87 23.95
C ASP A 35 -7.45 2.47 24.51
N SER A 36 -8.45 1.63 24.81
CA SER A 36 -9.76 2.07 25.31
C SER A 36 -10.21 1.18 26.44
N ASP A 37 -10.80 1.76 27.49
CA ASP A 37 -11.30 1.04 28.66
C ASP A 37 -12.50 0.11 28.37
N ASP A 38 -12.96 0.01 27.12
CA ASP A 38 -14.06 -0.86 26.71
C ASP A 38 -13.57 -2.31 26.48
N PRO A 39 -13.97 -3.29 27.32
CA PRO A 39 -13.49 -4.67 27.22
C PRO A 39 -13.96 -5.40 25.95
N ALA A 40 -14.98 -4.88 25.25
CA ALA A 40 -15.48 -5.43 23.99
C ALA A 40 -14.78 -4.82 22.76
N SER A 41 -13.78 -3.97 22.98
CA SER A 41 -13.12 -3.18 21.95
C SER A 41 -11.93 -3.95 21.35
N GLU A 42 -11.97 -4.25 20.05
CA GLU A 42 -10.79 -4.69 19.27
C GLU A 42 -9.76 -3.55 19.07
N THR A 43 -9.76 -2.53 19.93
CA THR A 43 -9.02 -1.28 19.67
C THR A 43 -7.55 -1.34 20.02
N THR A 44 -7.05 -2.39 20.66
CA THR A 44 -5.60 -2.57 20.84
C THR A 44 -4.98 -3.45 19.75
N ASP A 45 -5.75 -3.87 18.75
CA ASP A 45 -5.25 -4.65 17.62
C ASP A 45 -4.61 -3.76 16.54
N ALA A 46 -3.92 -4.37 15.58
CA ALA A 46 -3.28 -3.69 14.46
C ALA A 46 -4.29 -2.85 13.66
N ALA A 47 -3.96 -1.58 13.48
CA ALA A 47 -4.79 -0.67 12.73
C ALA A 47 -4.77 -1.01 11.23
N ASN A 48 -5.94 -1.09 10.60
CA ASN A 48 -6.05 -1.16 9.14
C ASN A 48 -6.18 0.24 8.50
N MET A 49 -6.36 1.28 9.32
CA MET A 49 -6.33 2.68 8.91
C MET A 49 -5.51 3.48 9.93
N TYR A 50 -4.45 4.15 9.51
CA TYR A 50 -3.52 4.82 10.42
C TYR A 50 -3.11 6.20 9.93
N LEU A 51 -3.26 7.20 10.79
CA LEU A 51 -2.89 8.59 10.50
C LEU A 51 -1.58 8.98 11.20
N ILE A 52 -0.59 9.45 10.46
CA ILE A 52 0.60 10.10 11.02
C ILE A 52 0.46 11.61 10.84
N LEU A 53 0.28 12.32 11.95
CA LEU A 53 0.17 13.77 11.98
C LEU A 53 1.45 14.37 12.52
N ALA A 54 2.06 15.29 11.76
CA ALA A 54 3.21 16.05 12.21
C ALA A 54 3.42 17.31 11.37
N ALA A 55 4.16 18.28 11.90
CA ALA A 55 4.66 19.39 11.11
C ALA A 55 5.67 18.94 10.03
N ASN A 56 6.00 19.82 9.09
CA ASN A 56 6.97 19.51 8.03
C ASN A 56 8.38 19.38 8.60
N GLY A 57 9.12 18.37 8.13
CA GLY A 57 10.46 18.06 8.64
C GLY A 57 10.51 17.10 9.83
N PHE A 58 9.38 16.72 10.42
CA PHE A 58 9.30 15.84 11.60
C PHE A 58 9.26 14.33 11.29
N GLY A 59 9.59 13.94 10.06
CA GLY A 59 9.86 12.53 9.74
C GLY A 59 8.69 11.71 9.21
N LYS A 60 7.52 12.32 8.92
CA LYS A 60 6.36 11.65 8.28
C LYS A 60 6.77 10.83 7.05
N THR A 61 7.35 11.50 6.06
CA THR A 61 7.86 10.89 4.83
C THR A 61 8.97 9.88 5.13
N THR A 62 9.80 10.12 6.15
CA THR A 62 10.86 9.18 6.54
C THR A 62 10.31 7.84 7.03
N ILE A 63 9.22 7.84 7.80
CA ILE A 63 8.54 6.61 8.25
C ILE A 63 7.99 5.86 7.03
N LEU A 64 7.26 6.54 6.14
CA LEU A 64 6.71 5.90 4.94
C LEU A 64 7.81 5.33 4.03
N GLU A 65 8.89 6.09 3.81
CA GLU A 65 10.03 5.65 3.01
C GLU A 65 10.81 4.50 3.64
N ALA A 66 10.82 4.38 4.98
CA ALA A 66 11.41 3.24 5.66
C ALA A 66 10.61 1.96 5.42
N ILE A 67 9.27 2.03 5.55
CA ILE A 67 8.37 0.91 5.22
C ILE A 67 8.55 0.51 3.76
N PHE A 68 8.46 1.48 2.84
CA PHE A 68 8.65 1.24 1.41
C PHE A 68 10.03 0.65 1.10
N GLY A 69 11.09 1.17 1.72
CA GLY A 69 12.46 0.74 1.50
C GLY A 69 12.70 -0.71 1.89
N ILE A 70 12.15 -1.18 3.02
CA ILE A 70 12.30 -2.57 3.46
C ILE A 70 11.65 -3.53 2.47
N TYR A 71 10.43 -3.24 2.02
CA TYR A 71 9.79 -4.02 0.97
C TYR A 71 10.49 -3.91 -0.37
N GLY A 72 11.09 -2.75 -0.68
CA GLY A 72 11.83 -2.52 -1.91
C GLY A 72 13.04 -3.44 -2.08
N LEU A 73 13.58 -3.99 -0.99
CA LEU A 73 14.63 -5.01 -1.03
C LEU A 73 14.13 -6.39 -1.49
N LEU A 74 12.82 -6.63 -1.45
CA LEU A 74 12.20 -7.87 -1.90
C LEU A 74 11.93 -7.91 -3.42
N ASN A 75 11.95 -6.75 -4.09
CA ASN A 75 11.76 -6.66 -5.54
C ASN A 75 12.90 -7.35 -6.32
N SER A 76 12.66 -7.62 -7.62
CA SER A 76 13.73 -8.06 -8.53
C SER A 76 14.80 -6.99 -8.68
N ASP A 77 14.37 -5.77 -9.00
CA ASP A 77 15.19 -4.58 -8.99
C ASP A 77 14.95 -3.86 -7.67
N VAL A 78 15.99 -3.73 -6.85
CA VAL A 78 15.89 -3.12 -5.52
C VAL A 78 15.41 -1.68 -5.59
N ARG A 79 14.57 -1.28 -4.63
CA ARG A 79 13.97 0.06 -4.59
C ARG A 79 14.01 0.67 -3.21
N GLY A 80 13.87 2.00 -3.16
CA GLY A 80 13.79 2.76 -1.91
C GLY A 80 15.16 3.03 -1.29
N LYS A 81 15.14 3.59 -0.07
CA LYS A 81 16.33 4.17 0.55
C LYS A 81 17.45 3.19 0.86
N PHE A 82 17.12 1.91 1.04
CA PHE A 82 18.11 0.87 1.38
C PHE A 82 18.69 0.17 0.14
N ALA A 83 18.28 0.56 -1.07
CA ALA A 83 18.61 -0.16 -2.29
C ALA A 83 20.09 -0.09 -2.67
N ASP A 84 20.77 1.04 -2.43
CA ASP A 84 22.13 1.29 -2.93
C ASP A 84 23.26 0.96 -1.95
N GLY A 85 22.92 0.52 -0.73
CA GLY A 85 23.90 0.20 0.32
C GLY A 85 24.69 1.39 0.89
N SER A 86 24.47 2.60 0.40
CA SER A 86 25.16 3.81 0.84
C SER A 86 24.44 4.52 2.00
N PHE A 87 23.17 4.19 2.20
CA PHE A 87 22.32 4.84 3.19
C PHE A 87 22.75 4.49 4.62
N LYS A 88 22.83 5.52 5.47
CA LYS A 88 23.15 5.37 6.89
C LYS A 88 21.89 5.32 7.73
N GLY A 89 21.81 4.33 8.60
CA GLY A 89 20.69 4.09 9.50
C GLY A 89 19.93 2.82 9.15
N SER A 90 18.99 2.48 10.02
CA SER A 90 18.41 1.15 10.08
C SER A 90 16.91 1.25 10.31
N ALA A 91 16.16 0.26 9.82
CA ALA A 91 14.73 0.16 10.09
C ALA A 91 14.31 -1.29 10.25
N GLN A 92 13.25 -1.49 11.03
CA GLN A 92 12.57 -2.77 11.23
C GLN A 92 11.06 -2.59 11.16
N LEU A 93 10.38 -3.53 10.53
CA LEU A 93 8.92 -3.69 10.54
C LEU A 93 8.58 -4.97 11.29
N ASP A 94 7.72 -4.88 12.29
CA ASP A 94 7.16 -6.04 12.98
C ASP A 94 5.73 -6.25 12.52
N ILE A 95 5.44 -7.45 12.06
CA ILE A 95 4.19 -7.77 11.36
C ILE A 95 3.60 -9.03 11.98
N ARG A 96 2.34 -8.96 12.42
CA ARG A 96 1.57 -10.17 12.75
C ARG A 96 1.11 -10.78 11.44
N THR A 97 1.39 -12.06 11.27
CA THR A 97 0.95 -12.80 10.08
C THR A 97 0.37 -14.14 10.48
N SER A 98 -0.69 -14.51 9.77
CA SER A 98 -1.21 -15.87 9.78
C SER A 98 -0.97 -16.44 8.39
N TRP A 99 -0.16 -17.50 8.31
CA TRP A 99 0.15 -18.17 7.05
C TRP A 99 -0.18 -19.65 7.11
N ILE A 100 -0.27 -20.28 5.95
CA ILE A 100 -0.40 -21.71 5.78
C ILE A 100 0.87 -22.17 5.11
N LEU A 101 1.67 -22.96 5.83
CA LEU A 101 2.93 -23.52 5.34
C LEU A 101 2.77 -25.04 5.21
N ASP A 102 2.88 -25.55 3.98
CA ASP A 102 2.67 -26.98 3.67
C ASP A 102 1.36 -27.53 4.25
N GLY A 103 0.28 -26.74 4.14
CA GLY A 103 -1.06 -27.08 4.64
C GLY A 103 -1.28 -26.89 6.13
N LYS A 104 -0.27 -26.42 6.89
CA LYS A 104 -0.39 -26.16 8.33
C LYS A 104 -0.56 -24.66 8.61
N PRO A 105 -1.67 -24.24 9.24
CA PRO A 105 -1.84 -22.86 9.66
C PRO A 105 -0.94 -22.55 10.85
N GLU A 106 -0.23 -21.42 10.79
CA GLU A 106 0.58 -20.88 11.88
C GLU A 106 0.36 -19.36 11.97
N THR A 107 0.27 -18.86 13.20
CA THR A 107 0.29 -17.41 13.50
C THR A 107 1.62 -17.09 14.16
N LEU A 108 2.29 -16.06 13.67
CA LEU A 108 3.61 -15.64 14.13
C LEU A 108 3.79 -14.12 14.01
N ILE A 109 4.87 -13.61 14.61
CA ILE A 109 5.38 -12.29 14.26
C ILE A 109 6.56 -12.48 13.30
N ILE A 110 6.58 -11.71 12.22
CA ILE A 110 7.73 -11.59 11.35
C ILE A 110 8.35 -10.20 11.46
N SER A 111 9.66 -10.16 11.74
CA SER A 111 10.45 -8.94 11.68
C SER A 111 11.18 -8.87 10.35
N LEU A 112 10.92 -7.81 9.58
CA LEU A 112 11.64 -7.46 8.35
C LEU A 112 12.55 -6.27 8.66
N TRP A 113 13.86 -6.35 8.38
CA TRP A 113 14.76 -5.24 8.70
C TRP A 113 15.90 -5.06 7.69
N SER A 114 16.55 -3.90 7.78
CA SER A 114 17.76 -3.54 7.04
C SER A 114 18.60 -2.54 7.85
N GLY A 115 19.89 -2.45 7.56
CA GLY A 115 20.84 -1.51 8.17
C GLY A 115 21.64 -2.06 9.36
N SER A 116 21.31 -3.26 9.85
CA SER A 116 22.03 -3.93 10.94
C SER A 116 22.00 -5.45 10.79
N GLU A 117 23.05 -6.15 11.22
CA GLU A 117 23.13 -7.63 11.10
C GLU A 117 22.01 -8.37 11.85
N GLU A 118 21.54 -7.80 12.94
CA GLU A 118 20.46 -8.32 13.78
C GLU A 118 19.26 -7.34 13.80
N PRO A 119 18.05 -7.81 14.17
CA PRO A 119 16.90 -6.93 14.38
C PRO A 119 17.22 -5.78 15.35
N LEU A 120 16.73 -4.57 15.02
CA LEU A 120 16.87 -3.36 15.83
C LEU A 120 16.11 -3.44 17.15
N ASP A 121 14.97 -4.15 17.14
CA ASP A 121 14.15 -4.39 18.32
C ASP A 121 13.95 -5.89 18.51
N PRO A 122 14.78 -6.55 19.34
CA PRO A 122 14.64 -7.97 19.58
C PRO A 122 13.38 -8.23 20.43
N LEU A 123 12.39 -8.89 19.84
CA LEU A 123 11.11 -9.16 20.49
C LEU A 123 11.27 -10.20 21.61
N SER A 124 10.81 -9.87 22.81
CA SER A 124 10.75 -10.80 23.93
C SER A 124 9.53 -11.73 23.83
N ALA A 125 9.50 -12.81 24.63
CA ALA A 125 8.31 -13.66 24.72
C ALA A 125 7.05 -12.89 25.14
N ILE A 126 7.20 -11.83 25.94
CA ILE A 126 6.09 -10.95 26.33
C ILE A 126 5.58 -10.16 25.13
N ASP A 127 6.48 -9.69 24.26
CA ASP A 127 6.10 -8.96 23.05
C ASP A 127 5.39 -9.88 22.04
N LEU A 128 5.90 -11.09 21.83
CA LEU A 128 5.29 -12.08 20.95
C LEU A 128 3.87 -12.46 21.41
N GLU A 129 3.67 -12.67 22.71
CA GLU A 129 2.34 -12.93 23.27
C GLU A 129 1.43 -11.71 23.16
N LYS A 130 1.92 -10.51 23.53
CA LYS A 130 1.14 -9.27 23.51
C LYS A 130 0.66 -8.91 22.10
N PHE A 131 1.56 -8.92 21.11
CA PHE A 131 1.26 -8.42 19.77
C PHE A 131 0.77 -9.52 18.82
N GLY A 132 1.32 -10.73 18.95
CA GLY A 132 1.11 -11.83 18.02
C GLY A 132 0.24 -12.95 18.56
N LYS A 133 0.00 -13.02 19.88
CA LYS A 133 -0.63 -14.17 20.55
C LYS A 133 0.03 -15.49 20.14
N THR A 134 1.36 -15.46 20.11
CA THR A 134 2.21 -16.51 19.55
C THR A 134 3.55 -16.55 20.30
N ASP A 135 4.24 -17.67 20.20
CA ASP A 135 5.64 -17.83 20.62
C ASP A 135 6.59 -17.97 19.40
N ILE A 136 6.06 -17.85 18.18
CA ILE A 136 6.81 -18.01 16.93
C ILE A 136 7.28 -16.65 16.42
N TRP A 137 8.59 -16.56 16.16
CA TRP A 137 9.23 -15.38 15.59
C TRP A 137 10.00 -15.70 14.31
N ALA A 138 9.50 -15.22 13.17
CA ALA A 138 10.23 -15.23 11.91
C ALA A 138 11.08 -13.97 11.76
N LYS A 139 12.26 -14.12 11.16
CA LYS A 139 13.23 -13.04 11.04
C LYS A 139 13.81 -13.03 9.64
N LEU A 140 13.60 -11.95 8.91
CA LEU A 140 14.19 -11.71 7.59
C LEU A 140 14.89 -10.35 7.54
N GLY A 141 16.21 -10.38 7.62
CA GLY A 141 17.06 -9.21 7.42
C GLY A 141 17.61 -9.19 6.01
N LEU A 142 17.55 -8.06 5.34
CA LEU A 142 18.05 -7.89 3.97
C LEU A 142 18.95 -6.68 3.88
N SER A 143 20.00 -6.79 3.07
CA SER A 143 20.83 -5.66 2.63
C SER A 143 20.95 -5.70 1.11
N ALA A 144 21.26 -4.55 0.52
CA ALA A 144 21.54 -4.42 -0.91
C ALA A 144 22.73 -3.49 -1.16
N ASP A 145 23.38 -3.68 -2.31
CA ASP A 145 24.50 -2.86 -2.80
C ASP A 145 24.20 -2.16 -4.14
N GLY A 146 22.91 -2.05 -4.47
CA GLY A 146 22.40 -1.54 -5.74
C GLY A 146 22.24 -2.61 -6.82
N THR A 147 22.92 -3.75 -6.70
CA THR A 147 22.91 -4.80 -7.73
C THR A 147 22.47 -6.16 -7.22
N SER A 148 22.72 -6.45 -5.95
CA SER A 148 22.44 -7.71 -5.30
C SER A 148 21.71 -7.49 -3.98
N VAL A 149 21.03 -8.54 -3.51
CA VAL A 149 20.38 -8.57 -2.20
C VAL A 149 20.91 -9.76 -1.44
N GLU A 150 21.38 -9.52 -0.23
CA GLU A 150 21.88 -10.55 0.68
C GLU A 150 21.00 -10.65 1.93
N ARG A 151 20.99 -11.83 2.55
CA ARG A 151 20.32 -12.03 3.83
C ARG A 151 21.31 -11.72 4.95
N LEU A 152 20.87 -10.91 5.91
CA LEU A 152 21.66 -10.54 7.08
C LEU A 152 21.73 -11.67 8.11
N ALA A 153 22.76 -11.66 8.96
CA ALA A 153 23.09 -12.76 9.87
C ALA A 153 21.93 -13.20 10.78
N GLY A 154 21.12 -12.26 11.27
CA GLY A 154 19.98 -12.53 12.17
C GLY A 154 18.79 -13.25 11.52
N THR A 155 18.82 -13.46 10.20
CA THR A 155 17.77 -14.14 9.43
C THR A 155 17.63 -15.60 9.84
N ASN A 156 16.39 -16.08 10.01
CA ASN A 156 16.11 -17.49 10.35
C ASN A 156 15.40 -18.24 9.22
N GLU A 157 15.21 -19.54 9.40
CA GLU A 157 14.60 -20.44 8.40
C GLU A 157 13.21 -19.97 7.94
N LEU A 158 12.36 -19.49 8.84
CA LEU A 158 11.03 -18.98 8.48
C LEU A 158 11.13 -17.71 7.62
N GLY A 159 12.07 -16.81 7.91
CA GLY A 159 12.36 -15.66 7.05
C GLY A 159 12.88 -16.06 5.67
N ILE A 160 13.70 -17.12 5.59
CA ILE A 160 14.17 -17.68 4.32
C ILE A 160 13.00 -18.21 3.48
N VAL A 161 12.06 -18.92 4.10
CA VAL A 161 10.84 -19.44 3.45
C VAL A 161 10.05 -18.29 2.82
N LEU A 162 9.77 -17.22 3.57
CA LEU A 162 9.09 -16.04 3.02
C LEU A 162 9.85 -15.46 1.83
N HIS A 163 11.16 -15.20 2.00
CA HIS A 163 11.96 -14.59 0.94
C HIS A 163 11.96 -15.45 -0.33
N GLN A 164 12.02 -16.78 -0.21
CA GLN A 164 11.94 -17.68 -1.36
C GLN A 164 10.57 -17.65 -2.04
N ALA A 165 9.48 -17.66 -1.29
CA ALA A 165 8.12 -17.57 -1.83
C ALA A 165 7.91 -16.26 -2.59
N VAL A 166 8.36 -15.14 -2.02
CA VAL A 166 8.33 -13.82 -2.68
C VAL A 166 9.11 -13.84 -3.99
N ARG A 167 10.34 -14.35 -3.99
CA ARG A 167 11.19 -14.42 -5.20
C ARG A 167 10.56 -15.25 -6.31
N GLN A 168 9.88 -16.34 -5.98
CA GLN A 168 9.22 -17.22 -6.96
C GLN A 168 7.99 -16.57 -7.59
N ALA A 169 7.26 -15.75 -6.84
CA ALA A 169 6.06 -15.10 -7.32
C ALA A 169 6.30 -13.82 -8.13
N LEU A 170 7.50 -13.24 -8.07
CA LEU A 170 7.83 -11.98 -8.75
C LEU A 170 7.37 -11.98 -10.22
N ASN A 171 6.71 -10.89 -10.63
CA ASN A 171 6.17 -10.68 -11.97
C ASN A 171 5.03 -11.64 -12.39
N THR A 172 4.54 -12.51 -11.51
CA THR A 172 3.36 -13.33 -11.80
C THR A 172 2.15 -12.43 -12.06
N PRO A 173 1.52 -12.48 -13.24
CA PRO A 173 0.39 -11.60 -13.54
C PRO A 173 -0.82 -11.97 -12.68
N PRO A 174 -1.62 -11.00 -12.20
CA PRO A 174 -2.86 -11.29 -11.51
C PRO A 174 -3.84 -11.99 -12.47
N THR A 175 -4.62 -12.94 -11.96
CA THR A 175 -5.79 -13.50 -12.67
C THR A 175 -7.06 -12.72 -12.36
N ASP A 176 -7.11 -12.08 -11.19
CA ASP A 176 -8.20 -11.25 -10.68
C ASP A 176 -7.65 -9.95 -10.10
N LEU A 177 -8.46 -8.89 -10.11
CA LEU A 177 -8.11 -7.62 -9.47
C LEU A 177 -8.44 -7.64 -7.97
N PHE A 178 -8.15 -6.51 -7.31
CA PHE A 178 -8.48 -6.29 -5.90
C PHE A 178 -7.79 -7.30 -4.97
N GLY A 179 -6.60 -7.75 -5.37
CA GLY A 179 -5.78 -8.66 -4.59
C GLY A 179 -6.28 -10.11 -4.51
N LEU A 180 -7.41 -10.43 -5.14
CA LEU A 180 -8.08 -11.73 -4.97
C LEU A 180 -7.28 -12.92 -5.53
N SER A 181 -6.32 -12.67 -6.42
CA SER A 181 -5.47 -13.70 -7.04
C SER A 181 -4.04 -13.75 -6.50
N GLN A 182 -3.69 -12.88 -5.56
CA GLN A 182 -2.32 -12.73 -5.05
C GLN A 182 -2.35 -12.60 -3.53
N ASN A 183 -1.70 -13.53 -2.83
CA ASN A 183 -1.72 -13.60 -1.37
C ASN A 183 -0.42 -13.09 -0.71
N LEU A 184 0.68 -12.95 -1.45
CA LEU A 184 1.95 -12.50 -0.87
C LEU A 184 1.91 -11.00 -0.52
N PRO A 185 2.75 -10.54 0.43
CA PRO A 185 2.60 -9.21 0.99
C PRO A 185 3.16 -8.17 0.03
N SER A 186 2.62 -6.95 0.09
CA SER A 186 3.05 -5.86 -0.80
C SER A 186 2.88 -4.50 -0.15
N VAL A 187 3.63 -3.51 -0.64
CA VAL A 187 3.48 -2.10 -0.29
C VAL A 187 3.28 -1.25 -1.54
N LEU A 188 2.28 -0.37 -1.49
CA LEU A 188 2.02 0.64 -2.51
C LEU A 188 2.30 2.01 -1.92
N TYR A 189 3.18 2.80 -2.52
CA TYR A 189 3.55 4.11 -1.98
C TYR A 189 3.19 5.25 -2.92
N PHE A 190 2.29 6.13 -2.47
CA PHE A 190 1.90 7.37 -3.12
C PHE A 190 2.63 8.56 -2.45
N PRO A 191 3.60 9.19 -3.12
CA PRO A 191 4.35 10.31 -2.57
C PRO A 191 3.54 11.62 -2.61
N ALA A 192 4.06 12.64 -1.91
CA ALA A 192 3.47 13.97 -1.86
C ALA A 192 3.45 14.67 -3.24
N ASP A 193 4.49 14.46 -4.05
CA ASP A 193 4.66 15.11 -5.37
C ASP A 193 3.84 14.47 -6.51
N ARG A 194 2.77 13.75 -6.17
CA ARG A 194 1.85 13.15 -7.13
C ARG A 194 1.04 14.21 -7.91
N ARG A 195 1.12 14.14 -9.23
CA ARG A 195 0.30 14.92 -10.17
C ARG A 195 -0.35 13.97 -11.16
N VAL A 196 -1.55 14.30 -11.61
CA VAL A 196 -2.19 13.59 -12.73
C VAL A 196 -2.13 14.51 -13.94
N VAL A 197 -1.22 14.19 -14.86
CA VAL A 197 -1.01 14.92 -16.11
C VAL A 197 -1.55 14.10 -17.27
N ALA A 198 -1.87 14.76 -18.39
CA ALA A 198 -2.25 14.03 -19.60
C ALA A 198 -1.02 13.27 -20.15
N PRO A 199 -1.19 12.02 -20.64
CA PRO A 199 -0.09 11.25 -21.19
C PRO A 199 0.62 11.93 -22.35
N ASN A 200 1.96 11.89 -22.35
CA ASN A 200 2.75 12.25 -23.52
C ASN A 200 2.50 11.22 -24.64
N ARG A 201 2.28 11.70 -25.88
CA ARG A 201 1.81 10.89 -27.01
C ARG A 201 2.85 9.89 -27.52
N HIS A 202 2.87 8.70 -26.91
CA HIS A 202 3.41 7.46 -27.48
C HIS A 202 2.53 6.29 -26.99
N GLU A 203 1.32 6.23 -27.53
CA GLU A 203 0.29 5.26 -27.12
C GLU A 203 0.50 3.95 -27.89
N ALA A 204 0.60 2.84 -27.18
CA ALA A 204 0.65 1.49 -27.74
C ALA A 204 0.00 0.50 -26.77
N VAL A 205 -0.53 -0.62 -27.23
CA VAL A 205 -0.96 -1.68 -26.32
C VAL A 205 0.28 -2.35 -25.73
N THR A 206 0.75 -1.85 -24.59
CA THR A 206 1.90 -2.36 -23.87
C THR A 206 1.48 -2.78 -22.47
N ARG A 207 2.17 -3.78 -21.93
CA ARG A 207 1.96 -4.16 -20.53
C ARG A 207 2.26 -2.93 -19.64
N PRO A 208 1.37 -2.58 -18.69
CA PRO A 208 1.64 -1.50 -17.75
C PRO A 208 2.89 -1.77 -16.93
N ASP A 209 3.55 -0.69 -16.50
CA ASP A 209 4.70 -0.81 -15.62
C ASP A 209 4.28 -1.42 -14.28
N ASN A 210 5.15 -2.24 -13.70
CA ASN A 210 4.86 -2.97 -12.46
C ASN A 210 3.63 -3.90 -12.55
N TRP A 211 3.24 -4.35 -13.76
CA TRP A 211 2.18 -5.35 -13.92
C TRP A 211 2.64 -6.74 -13.49
N GLY A 212 1.89 -7.36 -12.60
CA GLY A 212 2.25 -8.60 -11.91
C GLY A 212 2.64 -8.36 -10.45
N TYR A 213 2.89 -9.44 -9.72
CA TYR A 213 3.24 -9.33 -8.31
C TYR A 213 4.58 -8.58 -8.13
N GLN A 214 4.52 -7.48 -7.37
CA GLN A 214 5.64 -6.64 -6.98
C GLN A 214 5.55 -6.37 -5.46
N PRO A 215 6.58 -6.70 -4.67
CA PRO A 215 6.57 -6.45 -3.23
C PRO A 215 6.48 -4.96 -2.88
N ALA A 216 7.12 -4.09 -3.66
CA ALA A 216 7.03 -2.64 -3.51
C ALA A 216 6.75 -1.93 -4.83
N VAL A 217 5.75 -1.06 -4.86
CA VAL A 217 5.40 -0.23 -6.03
C VAL A 217 5.34 1.24 -5.63
N TYR A 218 6.17 2.06 -6.28
CA TYR A 218 6.16 3.52 -6.14
C TYR A 218 5.21 4.11 -7.18
N LEU A 219 4.20 4.84 -6.73
CA LEU A 219 3.09 5.34 -7.53
C LEU A 219 3.10 6.87 -7.49
N SER A 220 4.03 7.47 -8.25
CA SER A 220 4.22 8.92 -8.33
C SER A 220 3.18 9.59 -9.25
N SER A 221 3.60 10.49 -10.13
CA SER A 221 2.67 11.18 -11.02
C SER A 221 2.14 10.26 -12.13
N ASP A 222 0.81 10.29 -12.36
CA ASP A 222 0.18 9.59 -13.48
C ASP A 222 0.30 10.39 -14.76
N GLY A 223 0.73 9.74 -15.84
CA GLY A 223 0.76 10.31 -17.18
C GLY A 223 2.07 10.95 -17.70
N PRO A 224 3.18 11.17 -16.97
CA PRO A 224 4.42 11.60 -17.63
C PRO A 224 4.86 10.63 -18.75
N GLU A 225 4.58 9.34 -18.55
CA GLU A 225 4.89 8.23 -19.45
C GLU A 225 3.64 7.35 -19.67
N TRP A 226 3.54 6.71 -20.83
CA TRP A 226 2.41 5.84 -21.15
C TRP A 226 2.35 4.60 -20.23
N GLY A 227 3.51 3.94 -19.99
CA GLY A 227 3.63 2.75 -19.13
C GLY A 227 3.07 2.96 -17.72
N THR A 228 3.23 4.18 -17.20
CA THR A 228 2.78 4.63 -15.88
C THR A 228 1.47 5.42 -15.91
N SER A 229 0.66 5.32 -16.97
CA SER A 229 -0.65 6.01 -17.07
C SER A 229 -1.83 5.09 -16.73
N ILE A 230 -2.90 5.64 -16.16
CA ILE A 230 -4.15 4.90 -15.93
C ILE A 230 -4.82 4.53 -17.26
N ASP A 231 -4.68 5.37 -18.30
CA ASP A 231 -5.14 5.05 -19.64
C ASP A 231 -4.55 3.72 -20.14
N ASN A 232 -3.24 3.50 -19.97
CA ASN A 232 -2.60 2.24 -20.34
C ASN A 232 -3.14 1.05 -19.55
N VAL A 233 -3.35 1.20 -18.23
CA VAL A 233 -3.93 0.12 -17.40
C VAL A 233 -5.31 -0.27 -17.89
N LEU A 234 -6.18 0.71 -18.14
CA LEU A 234 -7.54 0.46 -18.60
C LEU A 234 -7.56 -0.14 -20.01
N ILE A 235 -6.74 0.36 -20.93
CA ILE A 235 -6.61 -0.18 -22.29
C ILE A 235 -6.06 -1.60 -22.27
N TRP A 236 -5.06 -1.89 -21.43
CA TRP A 236 -4.51 -3.23 -21.27
C TRP A 236 -5.56 -4.22 -20.77
N LEU A 237 -6.31 -3.86 -19.74
CA LEU A 237 -7.40 -4.69 -19.22
C LEU A 237 -8.52 -4.89 -20.25
N GLU A 238 -8.89 -3.84 -20.98
CA GLU A 238 -9.86 -3.95 -22.07
C GLU A 238 -9.36 -4.87 -23.19
N TRP A 239 -8.07 -4.82 -23.53
CA TRP A 239 -7.49 -5.73 -24.51
C TRP A 239 -7.55 -7.19 -24.04
N LEU A 240 -7.22 -7.47 -22.77
CA LEU A 240 -7.32 -8.80 -22.15
C LEU A 240 -8.76 -9.31 -22.08
N ALA A 241 -9.74 -8.43 -21.96
CA ALA A 241 -11.17 -8.76 -21.95
C ALA A 241 -11.69 -9.41 -23.26
N ALA A 242 -10.85 -9.53 -24.31
CA ALA A 242 -11.12 -10.16 -25.62
C ALA A 242 -12.46 -10.90 -25.71
N ARG A 243 -13.50 -10.19 -26.17
CA ARG A 243 -14.92 -10.56 -25.98
C ARG A 243 -15.46 -11.56 -27.01
N GLU A 244 -14.59 -12.38 -27.59
CA GLU A 244 -14.93 -13.35 -28.64
C GLU A 244 -15.37 -14.72 -28.07
N THR A 245 -15.32 -14.93 -26.75
CA THR A 245 -15.67 -16.19 -26.08
C THR A 245 -16.60 -16.00 -24.88
N GLU A 246 -17.36 -17.04 -24.50
CA GLU A 246 -18.29 -17.05 -23.36
C GLU A 246 -17.61 -16.85 -21.98
N THR A 247 -16.29 -16.98 -21.92
CA THR A 247 -15.43 -16.76 -20.74
C THR A 247 -14.60 -15.48 -20.88
N SER A 248 -15.24 -14.35 -21.16
CA SER A 248 -14.54 -13.07 -21.31
C SER A 248 -14.01 -12.57 -19.96
N ASP A 249 -12.74 -12.15 -19.90
CA ASP A 249 -12.15 -11.49 -18.74
C ASP A 249 -12.92 -10.21 -18.38
N ARG A 250 -13.32 -10.09 -17.11
CA ARG A 250 -14.24 -9.05 -16.58
C ARG A 250 -13.54 -7.97 -15.77
N ARG A 251 -12.22 -8.05 -15.61
CA ARG A 251 -11.46 -7.16 -14.71
C ARG A 251 -11.66 -5.68 -15.01
N VAL A 252 -11.72 -5.30 -16.29
CA VAL A 252 -12.02 -3.92 -16.69
C VAL A 252 -13.43 -3.49 -16.26
N ASP A 253 -14.43 -4.36 -16.41
CA ASP A 253 -15.82 -4.07 -16.07
C ASP A 253 -15.97 -3.90 -14.54
N ASP A 254 -15.32 -4.77 -13.75
CA ASP A 254 -15.35 -4.73 -12.30
C ASP A 254 -14.65 -3.49 -11.74
N LEU A 255 -13.48 -3.14 -12.30
CA LEU A 255 -12.73 -1.94 -11.95
C LEU A 255 -13.54 -0.68 -12.25
N LEU A 256 -14.10 -0.56 -13.46
CA LEU A 256 -14.91 0.60 -13.84
C LEU A 256 -16.18 0.70 -12.98
N GLY A 257 -16.82 -0.42 -12.66
CA GLY A 257 -17.97 -0.45 -11.75
C GLY A 257 -17.64 0.11 -10.37
N PHE A 258 -16.51 -0.32 -9.80
CA PHE A 258 -16.04 0.15 -8.50
C PHE A 258 -15.66 1.64 -8.52
N LEU A 259 -14.86 2.07 -9.50
CA LEU A 259 -14.44 3.46 -9.65
C LEU A 259 -15.62 4.40 -9.87
N ASN A 260 -16.58 4.03 -10.73
CA ASN A 260 -17.73 4.85 -11.00
C ASN A 260 -18.63 5.02 -9.78
N ARG A 261 -18.83 3.95 -9.00
CA ARG A 261 -19.60 4.01 -7.75
C ARG A 261 -19.01 4.99 -6.75
N LEU A 262 -17.69 5.00 -6.56
CA LEU A 262 -17.04 5.86 -5.56
C LEU A 262 -16.80 7.29 -6.05
N ILE A 263 -16.30 7.46 -7.28
CA ILE A 263 -15.89 8.77 -7.81
C ILE A 263 -17.08 9.58 -8.30
N PHE A 264 -18.18 8.95 -8.76
CA PHE A 264 -19.34 9.65 -9.32
C PHE A 264 -20.67 9.37 -8.61
N GLN A 265 -20.64 8.93 -7.35
CA GLN A 265 -21.83 8.68 -6.53
C GLN A 265 -22.88 9.80 -6.59
N ASP A 266 -22.45 11.07 -6.53
CA ASP A 266 -23.33 12.25 -6.55
C ASP A 266 -23.61 12.77 -7.97
N SER A 267 -23.11 12.12 -9.01
CA SER A 267 -23.12 12.60 -10.40
C SER A 267 -23.62 11.52 -11.35
N PRO A 268 -24.95 11.24 -11.38
CA PRO A 268 -25.51 10.11 -12.14
C PRO A 268 -25.27 10.22 -13.66
N ASP A 269 -25.10 11.43 -14.17
CA ASP A 269 -24.79 11.69 -15.59
C ASP A 269 -23.30 11.50 -15.92
N LYS A 270 -22.46 11.20 -14.92
CA LYS A 270 -21.00 11.11 -15.06
C LYS A 270 -20.50 9.70 -14.78
N ARG A 271 -19.68 9.17 -15.67
CA ARG A 271 -19.00 7.88 -15.51
C ARG A 271 -17.81 7.75 -16.44
N ILE A 272 -16.78 7.02 -16.01
CA ILE A 272 -15.76 6.48 -16.89
C ILE A 272 -16.41 5.36 -17.70
N GLU A 273 -16.39 5.51 -19.02
CA GLU A 273 -16.86 4.51 -19.98
C GLU A 273 -15.78 3.47 -20.25
N ARG A 274 -16.15 2.40 -20.96
CA ARG A 274 -15.16 1.45 -21.45
C ARG A 274 -14.10 2.14 -22.32
N PRO A 275 -12.83 1.76 -22.22
CA PRO A 275 -11.77 2.31 -23.04
C PRO A 275 -11.99 2.04 -24.53
N HIS A 276 -11.69 3.02 -25.37
CA HIS A 276 -11.76 2.88 -26.82
C HIS A 276 -10.45 2.24 -27.31
N ARG A 277 -10.51 0.97 -27.74
CA ARG A 277 -9.34 0.22 -28.21
C ARG A 277 -8.66 0.84 -29.42
N GLU A 278 -9.45 1.35 -30.38
CA GLU A 278 -8.94 1.94 -31.61
C GLU A 278 -8.20 3.26 -31.37
N GLU A 279 -8.64 4.02 -30.36
CA GLU A 279 -8.07 5.32 -30.01
C GLU A 279 -7.02 5.22 -28.90
N LEU A 280 -6.80 4.02 -28.33
CA LEU A 280 -5.95 3.79 -27.15
C LEU A 280 -6.23 4.77 -26.01
N ARG A 281 -7.51 5.04 -25.76
CA ARG A 281 -7.91 6.11 -24.84
C ARG A 281 -9.13 5.79 -24.00
N SER A 282 -9.13 6.29 -22.77
CA SER A 282 -10.26 6.22 -21.85
C SER A 282 -11.02 7.54 -21.78
N TYR A 283 -12.35 7.43 -21.67
CA TYR A 283 -13.26 8.57 -21.69
C TYR A 283 -14.18 8.60 -20.47
N VAL A 284 -14.53 9.81 -20.06
CA VAL A 284 -15.57 10.10 -19.08
C VAL A 284 -16.76 10.66 -19.83
N LYS A 285 -17.89 9.96 -19.76
CA LYS A 285 -19.17 10.47 -20.22
C LYS A 285 -19.71 11.46 -19.22
N THR A 286 -20.25 12.56 -19.73
CA THR A 286 -21.01 13.57 -18.99
C THR A 286 -22.29 13.92 -19.75
N ARG A 287 -23.15 14.75 -19.17
CA ARG A 287 -24.29 15.36 -19.88
C ARG A 287 -23.90 16.18 -21.13
N TYR A 288 -22.64 16.60 -21.24
CA TYR A 288 -22.13 17.41 -22.35
C TYR A 288 -21.35 16.62 -23.41
N GLY A 289 -21.22 15.30 -23.23
CA GLY A 289 -20.48 14.42 -24.12
C GLY A 289 -19.32 13.69 -23.44
N LEU A 290 -18.42 13.15 -24.26
CA LEU A 290 -17.24 12.41 -23.83
C LEU A 290 -16.05 13.37 -23.65
N HIS A 291 -15.33 13.20 -22.55
CA HIS A 291 -14.12 13.95 -22.25
C HIS A 291 -13.00 12.98 -21.83
N PRO A 292 -11.72 13.28 -22.13
CA PRO A 292 -10.61 12.43 -21.68
C PRO A 292 -10.50 12.41 -20.15
N LEU A 293 -9.83 11.40 -19.58
CA LEU A 293 -9.57 11.33 -18.12
C LEU A 293 -8.87 12.59 -17.59
N SER A 294 -8.02 13.22 -18.40
CA SER A 294 -7.34 14.47 -18.04
C SER A 294 -8.27 15.67 -17.84
N ALA A 295 -9.51 15.61 -18.34
CA ALA A 295 -10.53 16.64 -18.14
C ALA A 295 -11.30 16.50 -16.82
N LEU A 296 -11.03 15.45 -16.03
CA LEU A 296 -11.54 15.32 -14.69
C LEU A 296 -11.05 16.48 -13.79
N SER A 297 -11.89 16.88 -12.84
CA SER A 297 -11.48 17.87 -11.84
C SER A 297 -10.29 17.35 -11.03
N HIS A 298 -9.54 18.25 -10.39
CA HIS A 298 -8.34 17.89 -9.62
C HIS A 298 -8.64 16.82 -8.55
N GLY A 299 -9.77 16.94 -7.84
CA GLY A 299 -10.20 15.96 -6.84
C GLY A 299 -10.56 14.60 -7.43
N GLU A 300 -11.25 14.58 -8.59
CA GLU A 300 -11.58 13.32 -9.28
C GLU A 300 -10.34 12.61 -9.79
N ARG A 301 -9.36 13.36 -10.31
CA ARG A 301 -8.08 12.81 -10.77
C ARG A 301 -7.29 12.21 -9.61
N ALA A 302 -7.22 12.90 -8.47
CA ALA A 302 -6.55 12.39 -7.28
C ALA A 302 -7.21 11.10 -6.75
N MET A 303 -8.54 11.07 -6.65
CA MET A 303 -9.27 9.85 -6.27
C MET A 303 -9.07 8.72 -7.28
N LEU A 304 -9.16 9.02 -8.57
CA LEU A 304 -8.95 8.05 -9.64
C LEU A 304 -7.55 7.43 -9.53
N HIS A 305 -6.53 8.27 -9.32
CA HIS A 305 -5.15 7.80 -9.20
C HIS A 305 -4.97 6.86 -8.01
N ILE A 306 -5.38 7.27 -6.80
CA ILE A 306 -5.22 6.43 -5.60
C ILE A 306 -6.04 5.14 -5.75
N LEU A 307 -7.34 5.24 -6.04
CA LEU A 307 -8.22 4.08 -6.08
C LEU A 307 -7.88 3.13 -7.21
N ALA A 308 -7.70 3.61 -8.45
CA ALA A 308 -7.41 2.73 -9.57
C ALA A 308 -6.08 2.00 -9.37
N ARG A 309 -5.03 2.72 -8.95
CA ARG A 309 -3.72 2.10 -8.72
C ARG A 309 -3.72 1.12 -7.57
N THR A 310 -4.39 1.45 -6.46
CA THR A 310 -4.55 0.49 -5.36
C THR A 310 -5.25 -0.76 -5.86
N LEU A 311 -6.41 -0.63 -6.50
CA LEU A 311 -7.23 -1.76 -6.93
C LEU A 311 -6.55 -2.65 -8.00
N THR A 312 -5.62 -2.10 -8.79
CA THR A 312 -4.93 -2.84 -9.85
C THR A 312 -3.59 -3.44 -9.43
N HIS A 313 -2.94 -2.89 -8.39
CA HIS A 313 -1.63 -3.37 -7.93
C HIS A 313 -1.66 -4.01 -6.54
N MET A 314 -2.77 -3.93 -5.81
CA MET A 314 -2.88 -4.59 -4.51
C MET A 314 -2.92 -6.12 -4.63
N THR A 315 -2.38 -6.76 -3.61
CA THR A 315 -2.59 -8.15 -3.24
C THR A 315 -3.64 -8.22 -2.12
N SER A 316 -3.97 -9.42 -1.66
CA SER A 316 -4.81 -9.58 -0.46
C SER A 316 -4.15 -9.03 0.80
N ASN A 317 -2.82 -8.83 0.79
CA ASN A 317 -2.01 -8.46 1.95
C ASN A 317 -1.19 -7.19 1.66
N THR A 318 -1.88 -6.10 1.31
CA THR A 318 -1.25 -4.83 0.91
C THR A 318 -1.24 -3.79 2.02
N ILE A 319 -0.09 -3.13 2.20
CA ILE A 319 0.03 -1.87 2.94
C ILE A 319 0.06 -0.72 1.92
N VAL A 320 -0.85 0.22 2.03
CA VAL A 320 -0.93 1.41 1.19
C VAL A 320 -0.42 2.60 1.99
N LEU A 321 0.62 3.26 1.48
CA LEU A 321 1.25 4.44 2.07
C LEU A 321 0.87 5.67 1.25
N ILE A 322 0.31 6.71 1.87
CA ILE A 322 -0.09 7.95 1.19
C ILE A 322 0.52 9.15 1.91
N ASP A 323 1.53 9.78 1.31
CA ASP A 323 2.15 10.98 1.88
C ASP A 323 1.30 12.22 1.58
N GLU A 324 1.03 13.05 2.57
CA GLU A 324 0.20 14.26 2.51
C GLU A 324 -1.13 14.01 1.77
N ILE A 325 -2.00 13.21 2.39
CA ILE A 325 -3.27 12.75 1.80
C ILE A 325 -4.15 13.90 1.26
N GLU A 326 -4.09 15.07 1.89
CA GLU A 326 -4.83 16.30 1.55
C GLU A 326 -4.36 17.03 0.29
N ILE A 327 -3.18 16.71 -0.26
CA ILE A 327 -2.61 17.45 -1.39
C ILE A 327 -3.61 17.56 -2.54
N HIS A 328 -3.85 18.81 -2.97
CA HIS A 328 -4.76 19.19 -4.05
C HIS A 328 -6.25 18.84 -3.84
N LEU A 329 -6.67 18.52 -2.61
CA LEU A 329 -8.07 18.19 -2.28
C LEU A 329 -8.75 19.29 -1.47
N HIS A 330 -9.87 19.79 -2.00
CA HIS A 330 -10.80 20.60 -1.19
C HIS A 330 -11.54 19.71 -0.18
N THR A 331 -12.01 20.26 0.94
CA THR A 331 -12.63 19.53 2.07
C THR A 331 -13.71 18.52 1.65
N ARG A 332 -14.54 18.86 0.65
CA ARG A 332 -15.55 17.94 0.09
C ARG A 332 -14.90 16.69 -0.53
N TRP A 333 -13.86 16.86 -1.34
CA TRP A 333 -13.16 15.73 -1.96
C TRP A 333 -12.38 14.90 -0.96
N MET A 334 -11.81 15.56 0.06
CA MET A 334 -11.16 14.89 1.19
C MET A 334 -12.16 13.96 1.89
N SER A 335 -13.34 14.46 2.25
CA SER A 335 -14.41 13.64 2.86
C SER A 335 -14.80 12.44 1.99
N ARG A 336 -14.97 12.65 0.69
CA ARG A 336 -15.30 11.58 -0.25
C ARG A 336 -14.19 10.54 -0.39
N MET A 337 -12.93 10.98 -0.36
CA MET A 337 -11.80 10.08 -0.40
C MET A 337 -11.73 9.22 0.87
N PHE A 338 -11.91 9.81 2.06
CA PHE A 338 -11.95 9.03 3.30
C PHE A 338 -13.04 7.97 3.28
N GLU A 339 -14.27 8.32 2.88
CA GLU A 339 -15.36 7.33 2.77
C GLU A 339 -15.04 6.24 1.74
N ALA A 340 -14.45 6.59 0.58
CA ALA A 340 -14.01 5.61 -0.41
C ALA A 340 -12.92 4.66 0.11
N LEU A 341 -11.95 5.17 0.87
CA LEU A 341 -10.89 4.37 1.49
C LEU A 341 -11.45 3.46 2.59
N LYS A 342 -12.37 3.96 3.42
CA LYS A 342 -13.08 3.16 4.43
C LYS A 342 -13.87 2.02 3.80
N ASP A 343 -14.62 2.29 2.73
CA ASP A 343 -15.38 1.25 2.02
C ASP A 343 -14.46 0.19 1.40
N LEU A 344 -13.29 0.59 0.91
CA LEU A 344 -12.27 -0.34 0.45
C LEU A 344 -11.76 -1.20 1.60
N LEU A 345 -11.39 -0.62 2.75
CA LEU A 345 -10.88 -1.37 3.91
C LEU A 345 -11.93 -2.32 4.51
N ARG A 346 -13.21 -1.93 4.52
CA ARG A 346 -14.31 -2.83 4.91
C ARG A 346 -14.45 -4.02 3.96
N SER A 347 -14.22 -3.81 2.67
CA SER A 347 -14.30 -4.85 1.64
C SER A 347 -13.07 -5.76 1.65
N TYR A 348 -11.92 -5.25 2.07
CA TYR A 348 -10.63 -5.94 2.07
C TYR A 348 -9.92 -5.79 3.42
N PRO A 349 -10.33 -6.53 4.47
CA PRO A 349 -9.86 -6.31 5.83
C PRO A 349 -8.36 -6.53 6.05
N ALA A 350 -7.69 -7.29 5.18
CA ALA A 350 -6.25 -7.53 5.24
C ALA A 350 -5.41 -6.40 4.62
N VAL A 351 -6.05 -5.43 3.94
CA VAL A 351 -5.38 -4.21 3.50
C VAL A 351 -5.20 -3.27 4.69
N THR A 352 -4.04 -2.62 4.76
CA THR A 352 -3.74 -1.55 5.72
C THR A 352 -3.47 -0.26 4.97
N MET A 353 -3.98 0.87 5.45
CA MET A 353 -3.69 2.20 4.91
C MET A 353 -3.00 3.06 5.96
N ILE A 354 -1.82 3.57 5.62
CA ILE A 354 -1.08 4.53 6.43
C ILE A 354 -0.96 5.81 5.62
N PHE A 355 -1.42 6.92 6.19
CA PHE A 355 -1.33 8.20 5.51
C PHE A 355 -0.82 9.28 6.44
N THR A 356 -0.17 10.27 5.85
CA THR A 356 0.39 11.38 6.59
C THR A 356 -0.37 12.66 6.28
N THR A 357 -0.35 13.58 7.23
CA THR A 357 -0.85 14.95 7.03
C THR A 357 -0.09 15.94 7.89
N HIS A 358 -0.14 17.21 7.51
CA HIS A 358 0.23 18.33 8.37
C HIS A 358 -0.99 19.17 8.79
N ASN A 359 -2.18 18.82 8.31
CA ASN A 359 -3.41 19.54 8.58
C ASN A 359 -4.11 19.00 9.83
N LEU A 360 -4.26 19.82 10.87
CA LEU A 360 -4.98 19.44 12.10
C LEU A 360 -6.48 19.24 11.87
N ASP A 361 -7.08 19.96 10.91
CA ASP A 361 -8.51 19.85 10.59
C ASP A 361 -8.87 18.43 10.09
N LEU A 362 -7.88 17.66 9.63
CA LEU A 362 -8.08 16.29 9.22
C LEU A 362 -8.38 15.32 10.38
N ILE A 363 -8.02 15.67 11.61
CA ILE A 363 -8.33 14.86 12.79
C ILE A 363 -9.85 14.75 12.95
N ASP A 364 -10.56 15.86 12.81
CA ASP A 364 -12.02 15.92 12.96
C ASP A 364 -12.77 15.14 11.86
N LEU A 365 -12.19 15.09 10.66
CA LEU A 365 -12.74 14.28 9.57
C LEU A 365 -12.44 12.79 9.76
N TYR A 366 -11.24 12.47 10.23
CA TYR A 366 -10.80 11.10 10.47
C TYR A 366 -11.58 10.45 11.62
N ARG A 367 -12.01 11.26 12.62
CA ARG A 367 -12.82 10.83 13.77
C ARG A 367 -12.24 9.58 14.42
N PHE A 368 -10.96 9.60 14.78
CA PHE A 368 -10.26 8.40 15.27
C PHE A 368 -10.98 7.74 16.47
N GLU A 369 -11.65 8.53 17.31
CA GLU A 369 -12.42 8.08 18.47
C GLU A 369 -13.74 7.35 18.11
N THR A 370 -14.29 7.58 16.92
CA THR A 370 -15.56 6.97 16.51
C THR A 370 -15.32 5.54 16.04
N LYS A 371 -15.89 4.55 16.74
CA LYS A 371 -15.89 3.16 16.29
C LYS A 371 -16.69 3.03 15.00
N GLU A 372 -16.12 2.36 14.01
CA GLU A 372 -16.77 2.07 12.74
C GLU A 372 -16.57 0.58 12.44
N GLU A 373 -17.65 -0.13 12.12
CA GLU A 373 -17.59 -1.56 11.84
C GLU A 373 -16.62 -1.86 10.68
N GLY A 374 -15.77 -2.89 10.87
CA GLY A 374 -14.74 -3.29 9.90
C GLY A 374 -13.49 -2.40 9.87
N LEU A 375 -13.38 -1.39 10.75
CA LEU A 375 -12.25 -0.46 10.80
C LEU A 375 -11.62 -0.40 12.19
N ILE A 376 -10.30 -0.59 12.22
CA ILE A 376 -9.45 -0.33 13.38
C ILE A 376 -8.60 0.88 13.01
N LYS A 377 -9.01 2.03 13.52
CA LYS A 377 -8.36 3.32 13.28
C LYS A 377 -7.31 3.56 14.35
N GLY A 378 -6.09 3.87 13.95
CA GLY A 378 -5.03 4.34 14.83
C GLY A 378 -4.47 5.70 14.36
N GLY A 379 -3.57 6.27 15.13
CA GLY A 379 -2.83 7.43 14.70
C GLY A 379 -1.74 7.82 15.66
N TYR A 380 -0.77 8.58 15.15
CA TYR A 380 0.37 9.09 15.91
C TYR A 380 0.55 10.58 15.64
N LEU A 381 0.68 11.36 16.71
CA LEU A 381 1.10 12.75 16.64
C LEU A 381 2.60 12.82 16.95
N ILE A 382 3.41 13.24 15.99
CA ILE A 382 4.83 13.52 16.23
C ILE A 382 4.94 14.95 16.76
N GLU A 383 5.03 15.09 18.07
CA GLU A 383 5.18 16.38 18.76
C GLU A 383 6.59 16.96 18.59
N THR A 384 6.71 18.27 18.80
CA THR A 384 7.92 19.06 18.55
C THR A 384 9.16 18.64 19.36
N ASP A 385 8.97 17.82 20.40
CA ASP A 385 10.00 17.51 21.40
C ASP A 385 10.92 16.34 20.99
N ILE A 386 10.75 15.77 19.79
CA ILE A 386 11.52 14.61 19.28
C ILE A 386 12.82 15.04 18.55
N LEU A 387 13.12 16.34 18.41
CA LEU A 387 14.31 16.85 17.71
C LEU A 387 15.48 17.28 18.61
#